data_AF-A0A327KVI8-F1
#
_entry.id   AF-A0A327KVI8-F1
#
_cell.length_a   1.000
_cell.length_b   1.000
_cell.length_c   1.000
_cell.angle_alpha   90.00
_cell.angle_beta   90.00
_cell.angle_gamma   90.00
#
_symmetry.space_group_name_H-M   'P 1'
#
loop_
_entity.id
_entity.type
_entity.pdbx_description
1 polymer ?
#
loop_
_entity_poly.entity_id
_entity_poly.type
_entity_poly.pdbx_seq_one_letter_code
_entity_poly.pdbx_strand_id
1 'polypeptide(L)'
;MSPDGARPDGAAGTALRAVKDAAIWAAVALGIFVPLIGLQAVQDIRGELRLDTRWPLVAVLVAMVVAGSLLNSLLITPWHERRARRVPRAGAAVGRFAAAFGRWFPPFAIGFVIVFPFLALWLSGVQGSVKWIDNFGIQILIYVMLGFGLNIVVGLAGLLDLGYVAFYAVGAYSYALLAKEFGFSFFTLLPLAGILAAFWGIILGFPVLRLRGDYLAIVTLAFGEIIRLVLINWVPVTNGYAGISGIPRPTFFGIPFNASDSGFAATFGLEFSPIYRGIFLYYIILALALLTAFVTVRLRRLPIGRAWEALRED
;
A
#
# COMPACT_ATOMS: atom_id res chain seq x y z
N MET A 1 53.45 5.65 20.15
CA MET A 1 53.62 7.05 19.71
C MET A 1 52.29 7.46 19.09
N SER A 2 51.47 8.21 19.85
CA SER A 2 50.19 8.96 19.59
C SER A 2 49.22 8.54 18.48
N PRO A 3 47.92 8.92 18.53
CA PRO A 3 47.08 9.45 19.62
C PRO A 3 45.77 8.58 19.75
N ASP A 4 44.89 8.65 20.74
CA ASP A 4 44.05 9.80 21.07
C ASP A 4 43.39 9.60 22.44
N GLY A 5 43.38 10.67 23.22
CA GLY A 5 42.91 10.72 24.59
C GLY A 5 41.41 10.45 24.69
N ALA A 6 41.07 9.42 25.47
CA ALA A 6 39.78 9.32 26.13
C ALA A 6 39.64 10.51 27.09
N ARG A 7 39.11 11.64 26.58
CA ARG A 7 38.60 12.70 27.45
C ARG A 7 37.44 12.13 28.24
N PRO A 8 37.37 12.31 29.57
CA PRO A 8 36.16 12.03 30.30
C PRO A 8 35.15 13.10 29.88
N ASP A 9 34.24 12.77 28.97
CA ASP A 9 33.11 13.64 28.68
C ASP A 9 32.27 13.72 29.96
N GLY A 10 32.51 14.74 30.79
CA GLY A 10 31.68 15.04 31.96
C GLY A 10 30.22 15.22 31.53
N ALA A 11 29.28 15.15 32.48
CA ALA A 11 27.84 15.26 32.20
C ALA A 11 27.46 16.45 31.29
N ALA A 12 28.25 17.54 31.33
CA ALA A 12 28.12 18.70 30.45
C ALA A 12 28.40 18.40 28.96
N GLY A 13 29.39 17.54 28.64
CA GLY A 13 29.71 17.14 27.27
C GLY A 13 28.66 16.24 26.63
N THR A 14 28.04 15.37 27.43
CA THR A 14 26.92 14.51 27.00
C THR A 14 25.66 15.34 26.76
N ALA A 15 25.37 16.30 27.63
CA ALA A 15 24.26 17.23 27.46
C ALA A 15 24.42 18.11 26.20
N LEU A 16 25.64 18.63 25.96
CA LEU A 16 25.92 19.45 24.78
C LEU A 16 25.75 18.67 23.47
N ARG A 17 26.18 17.40 23.42
CA ARG A 17 25.95 16.53 22.26
C ARG A 17 24.46 16.24 22.06
N ALA A 18 23.73 15.94 23.13
CA ALA A 18 22.29 15.70 23.06
C ALA A 18 21.51 16.91 22.53
N VAL A 19 21.88 18.12 22.93
CA VAL A 19 21.27 19.36 22.42
C VAL A 19 21.59 19.58 20.94
N LYS A 20 22.84 19.34 20.52
CA LYS A 20 23.24 19.45 19.11
C LYS A 20 22.50 18.44 18.23
N ASP A 21 22.37 17.20 18.68
CA ASP A 21 21.63 16.16 17.96
C ASP A 21 20.14 16.51 17.88
N ALA A 22 19.54 16.94 18.98
CA ALA A 22 18.14 17.38 19.00
C ALA A 22 17.89 18.57 18.06
N ALA A 23 18.84 19.50 17.94
CA ALA A 23 18.75 20.62 16.99
C ALA A 23 18.79 20.15 15.52
N ILE A 24 19.63 19.15 15.19
CA ILE A 24 19.67 18.56 13.85
C ILE A 24 18.34 17.85 13.55
N TRP A 25 17.84 17.04 14.48
CA TRP A 25 16.54 16.37 14.32
C TRP A 25 15.38 17.36 14.22
N ALA A 26 15.43 18.49 14.95
CA ALA A 26 14.46 19.58 14.82
C ALA A 26 14.47 20.18 13.41
N ALA A 27 15.66 20.48 12.87
CA ALA A 27 15.82 21.05 11.54
C ALA A 27 15.30 20.10 10.44
N VAL A 28 15.63 18.81 10.55
CA VAL A 28 15.12 17.77 9.64
C VAL A 28 13.60 17.65 9.74
N ALA A 29 13.05 17.57 10.96
CA ALA A 29 11.60 17.46 11.18
C ALA A 29 10.84 18.67 10.64
N LEU A 30 11.38 19.88 10.82
CA LEU A 30 10.78 21.12 10.31
C LEU A 30 10.82 21.14 8.77
N GLY A 31 11.95 20.77 8.16
CA GLY A 31 12.07 20.67 6.71
C GLY A 31 11.09 19.69 6.06
N ILE A 32 10.74 18.60 6.77
CA ILE A 32 9.79 17.59 6.27
C ILE A 32 8.34 17.98 6.57
N PHE A 33 8.03 18.38 7.81
CA PHE A 33 6.64 18.58 8.25
C PHE A 33 6.02 19.89 7.76
N VAL A 34 6.82 20.93 7.52
CA VAL A 34 6.30 22.21 6.97
C VAL A 34 5.64 22.02 5.60
N PRO A 35 6.29 21.43 4.59
CA PRO A 35 5.66 21.24 3.28
C PRO A 35 4.58 20.14 3.30
N LEU A 36 4.75 19.09 4.12
CA LEU A 36 3.88 17.92 4.08
C LEU A 36 2.58 18.08 4.90
N ILE A 37 2.63 18.86 5.98
CA ILE A 37 1.55 18.98 6.97
C ILE A 37 1.17 20.43 7.22
N GLY A 38 2.14 21.35 7.16
CA GLY A 38 1.94 22.77 7.44
C GLY A 38 1.02 23.47 6.44
N LEU A 39 1.01 23.02 5.19
CA LEU A 39 0.20 23.59 4.11
C LEU A 39 -0.91 22.62 3.73
N GLN A 40 -2.16 22.99 3.98
CA GLN A 40 -3.32 22.22 3.54
C GLN A 40 -4.13 23.04 2.53
N ALA A 41 -4.34 22.50 1.33
CA ALA A 41 -5.31 23.04 0.41
C ALA A 41 -6.72 22.59 0.86
N VAL A 42 -7.55 23.55 1.26
CA VAL A 42 -8.95 23.35 1.64
C VAL A 42 -9.80 24.05 0.59
N GLN A 43 -10.82 23.36 0.08
CA GLN A 43 -11.75 23.94 -0.88
C GLN A 43 -12.88 24.64 -0.13
N ASP A 44 -13.08 25.93 -0.41
CA ASP A 44 -14.16 26.71 0.20
C ASP A 44 -15.52 26.29 -0.38
N ILE A 45 -16.62 26.67 0.27
CA ILE A 45 -18.00 26.35 -0.12
C ILE A 45 -18.31 26.89 -1.54
N ARG A 46 -17.54 27.88 -2.03
CA ARG A 46 -17.61 28.45 -3.38
C ARG A 46 -16.74 27.72 -4.41
N GLY A 47 -16.04 26.65 -4.03
CA GLY A 47 -15.19 25.85 -4.91
C GLY A 47 -13.76 26.37 -5.10
N GLU A 48 -13.40 27.50 -4.48
CA GLU A 48 -12.05 28.08 -4.56
C GLU A 48 -11.06 27.34 -3.64
N LEU A 49 -9.83 27.16 -4.12
CA LEU A 49 -8.76 26.52 -3.34
C LEU A 49 -8.12 27.56 -2.41
N ARG A 50 -8.33 27.40 -1.10
CA ARG A 50 -7.70 28.20 -0.06
C ARG A 50 -6.59 27.40 0.61
N LEU A 51 -5.42 28.01 0.78
CA LEU A 51 -4.31 27.44 1.54
C LEU A 51 -4.49 27.78 3.02
N ASP A 52 -4.91 26.80 3.81
CA ASP A 52 -4.93 26.92 5.26
C ASP A 52 -3.61 26.42 5.84
N THR A 53 -3.13 27.13 6.86
CA THR A 53 -1.86 26.81 7.52
C THR A 53 -2.11 26.14 8.86
N ARG A 54 -1.45 25.00 9.08
CA ARG A 54 -1.59 24.18 10.31
C ARG A 54 -0.34 24.24 11.18
N TRP A 55 0.20 25.45 11.37
CA TRP A 55 1.40 25.70 12.18
C TRP A 55 1.38 25.08 13.59
N PRO A 56 0.25 25.08 14.33
CA PRO A 56 0.20 24.46 15.66
C PRO A 56 0.49 22.95 15.61
N LEU A 57 0.01 22.25 14.57
CA LEU A 57 0.20 20.81 14.43
C LEU A 57 1.65 20.48 14.08
N VAL A 58 2.27 21.26 13.18
CA VAL A 58 3.69 21.13 12.85
C VAL A 58 4.56 21.37 14.08
N ALA A 59 4.26 22.40 14.89
CA ALA A 59 5.00 22.70 16.11
C ALA A 59 4.94 21.54 17.11
N VAL A 60 3.78 20.93 17.31
CA VAL A 60 3.62 19.75 18.20
C VAL A 60 4.42 18.57 17.68
N LEU A 61 4.39 18.27 16.38
CA LEU A 61 5.14 17.16 15.79
C LEU A 61 6.66 17.37 15.91
N VAL A 62 7.15 18.58 15.65
CA VAL A 62 8.57 18.91 15.82
C VAL A 62 8.96 18.80 17.30
N ALA A 63 8.13 19.30 18.22
CA ALA A 63 8.37 19.17 19.66
C ALA A 63 8.43 17.71 20.11
N MET A 64 7.58 16.84 19.58
CA MET A 64 7.61 15.39 19.83
C MET A 64 8.91 14.75 19.34
N VAL A 65 9.41 15.13 18.16
CA VAL A 65 10.69 14.63 17.62
C VAL A 65 11.88 15.13 18.45
N VAL A 66 11.86 16.40 18.87
CA VAL A 66 12.89 16.98 19.74
C VAL A 66 12.88 16.28 21.10
N ALA A 67 11.71 16.11 21.71
CA ALA A 67 11.57 15.40 22.97
C ALA A 67 12.05 13.94 22.84
N GLY A 68 11.66 13.24 21.76
CA GLY A 68 12.08 11.87 21.48
C GLY A 68 13.58 11.73 21.25
N SER A 69 14.20 12.65 20.51
CA SER A 69 15.65 12.65 20.26
C SER A 69 16.45 12.97 21.52
N LEU A 70 15.98 13.93 22.32
CA LEU A 70 16.60 14.30 23.60
C LEU A 70 16.48 13.17 24.63
N LEU A 71 15.32 12.51 24.70
CA LEU A 71 15.09 11.32 25.54
C LEU A 71 15.99 10.16 25.10
N ASN A 72 16.11 9.93 23.80
CA ASN A 72 16.96 8.89 23.25
C ASN A 72 18.43 9.14 23.61
N SER A 73 18.91 10.35 23.37
CA SER A 73 20.32 10.74 23.60
C SER A 73 20.69 10.73 25.09
N LEU A 74 19.79 11.20 25.97
CA LEU A 74 20.08 11.32 27.41
C LEU A 74 19.82 10.06 28.23
N LEU A 75 18.84 9.24 27.85
CA LEU A 75 18.45 8.07 28.63
C LEU A 75 18.77 6.75 27.92
N ILE A 76 18.43 6.63 26.64
CA ILE A 76 18.46 5.35 25.92
C ILE A 76 19.90 5.00 25.54
N THR A 77 20.65 5.90 24.90
CA THR A 77 22.05 5.65 24.49
C THR A 77 22.95 5.25 25.67
N PRO A 78 23.00 6.00 26.80
CA PRO A 78 23.82 5.61 27.94
C PRO A 78 23.30 4.36 28.67
N TRP A 79 21.99 4.06 28.61
CA TRP A 79 21.45 2.81 29.15
C TRP A 79 21.84 1.60 28.30
N HIS A 80 21.83 1.73 26.97
CA HIS A 80 22.32 0.69 26.05
C HIS A 80 23.82 0.45 26.20
N GLU A 81 24.62 1.51 26.36
CA GLU A 81 26.07 1.38 26.60
C GLU A 81 26.39 0.69 27.93
N ARG A 82 25.64 1.00 29.00
CA ARG A 82 25.74 0.30 30.30
C ARG A 82 25.31 -1.16 30.20
N ARG A 83 24.31 -1.46 29.37
CA ARG A 83 23.77 -2.81 29.16
C ARG A 83 24.66 -3.67 28.25
N ALA A 84 25.32 -3.08 27.25
CA ALA A 84 26.26 -3.74 26.35
C ALA A 84 27.53 -4.26 27.04
N ARG A 85 27.91 -3.66 28.18
CA ARG A 85 29.01 -4.15 29.02
C ARG A 85 28.66 -5.38 29.87
N ARG A 86 27.39 -5.80 29.92
CA ARG A 86 26.96 -7.10 30.51
C ARG A 86 26.76 -8.12 29.38
N VAL A 87 27.59 -9.17 29.40
CA VAL A 87 27.61 -10.36 28.50
C VAL A 87 26.23 -10.72 27.91
N PRO A 88 26.11 -11.05 26.60
CA PRO A 88 24.85 -11.12 25.87
C PRO A 88 24.03 -12.37 26.20
N ARG A 89 23.27 -12.33 27.31
CA ARG A 89 22.15 -13.28 27.56
C ARG A 89 20.78 -12.70 27.18
N ALA A 90 20.68 -11.39 26.95
CA ALA A 90 19.44 -10.71 26.58
C ALA A 90 19.03 -10.94 25.10
N GLY A 91 19.98 -11.26 24.21
CA GLY A 91 19.69 -11.57 22.81
C GLY A 91 18.81 -12.81 22.63
N ALA A 92 18.92 -13.80 23.54
CA ALA A 92 18.06 -14.98 23.53
C ALA A 92 16.63 -14.67 23.99
N ALA A 93 16.42 -13.72 24.91
CA ALA A 93 15.08 -13.30 25.33
C ALA A 93 14.41 -12.41 24.27
N VAL A 94 15.15 -11.47 23.68
CA VAL A 94 14.66 -10.63 22.57
C VAL A 94 14.45 -11.47 21.31
N GLY A 95 15.32 -12.43 21.01
CA GLY A 95 15.16 -13.38 19.91
C GLY A 95 13.96 -14.32 20.12
N ARG A 96 13.73 -14.81 21.34
CA ARG A 96 12.53 -15.60 21.68
C ARG A 96 11.25 -14.76 21.60
N PHE A 97 11.28 -13.51 22.05
CA PHE A 97 10.14 -12.60 21.95
C PHE A 97 9.86 -12.20 20.50
N ALA A 98 10.88 -11.91 19.70
CA ALA A 98 10.75 -11.62 18.28
C ALA A 98 10.28 -12.84 17.47
N ALA A 99 10.77 -14.05 17.80
CA ALA A 99 10.31 -15.29 17.18
C ALA A 99 8.89 -15.67 17.61
N ALA A 100 8.54 -15.45 18.89
CA ALA A 100 7.17 -15.61 19.37
C ALA A 100 6.27 -14.59 18.66
N PHE A 101 6.57 -13.30 18.71
CA PHE A 101 5.81 -12.26 18.04
C PHE A 101 5.67 -12.54 16.54
N GLY A 102 6.74 -12.94 15.85
CA GLY A 102 6.74 -13.30 14.43
C GLY A 102 5.86 -14.51 14.08
N ARG A 103 5.63 -15.45 15.01
CA ARG A 103 4.73 -16.59 14.79
C ARG A 103 3.25 -16.23 14.98
N TRP A 104 2.95 -15.30 15.90
CA TRP A 104 1.57 -14.90 16.22
C TRP A 104 1.10 -13.70 15.40
N PHE A 105 2.02 -12.92 14.83
CA PHE A 105 1.70 -11.75 14.03
C PHE A 105 0.92 -12.07 12.74
N PRO A 106 1.28 -13.10 11.93
CA PRO A 106 0.51 -13.41 10.71
C PRO A 106 -0.97 -13.75 10.95
N PRO A 107 -1.34 -14.67 11.87
CA PRO A 107 -2.76 -14.94 12.13
C PRO A 107 -3.47 -13.75 12.76
N PHE A 108 -2.78 -12.97 13.61
CA PHE A 108 -3.34 -11.74 14.16
C PHE A 108 -3.61 -10.69 13.08
N ALA A 109 -2.68 -10.48 12.16
CA ALA A 109 -2.84 -9.54 11.05
C ALA A 109 -3.99 -9.95 10.13
N ILE A 110 -4.12 -11.25 9.81
CA ILE A 110 -5.26 -11.75 9.03
C ILE A 110 -6.58 -11.52 9.79
N GLY A 111 -6.62 -11.83 11.09
CA GLY A 111 -7.79 -11.57 11.94
C GLY A 111 -8.16 -10.09 11.98
N PHE A 112 -7.17 -9.21 12.11
CA PHE A 112 -7.37 -7.76 12.11
C PHE A 112 -7.97 -7.27 10.78
N VAL A 113 -7.44 -7.74 9.65
CA VAL A 113 -7.94 -7.35 8.31
C VAL A 113 -9.37 -7.87 8.10
N ILE A 114 -9.71 -9.07 8.60
CA ILE A 114 -11.09 -9.57 8.53
C ILE A 114 -12.04 -8.70 9.38
N VAL A 115 -11.62 -8.30 10.58
CA VAL A 115 -12.46 -7.51 11.51
C VAL A 115 -12.49 -6.02 11.14
N PHE A 116 -11.57 -5.55 10.30
CA PHE A 116 -11.37 -4.14 9.97
C PHE A 116 -12.65 -3.38 9.55
N PRO A 117 -13.52 -3.90 8.66
CA PRO A 117 -14.74 -3.17 8.28
C PRO A 117 -15.70 -2.97 9.45
N PHE A 118 -15.78 -3.95 10.36
CA PHE A 118 -16.61 -3.86 11.56
C PHE A 118 -16.01 -2.92 12.61
N LEU A 119 -14.69 -2.92 12.74
CA LEU A 119 -13.98 -1.96 13.59
C LEU A 119 -14.15 -0.53 13.08
N ALA A 120 -14.08 -0.32 11.76
CA ALA A 120 -14.30 0.97 11.14
C ALA A 120 -15.75 1.47 11.36
N LEU A 121 -16.74 0.58 11.20
CA LEU A 121 -18.14 0.84 11.54
C LEU A 121 -18.31 1.28 12.99
N TRP A 122 -17.69 0.56 13.93
CA TRP A 122 -17.79 0.84 15.35
C TRP A 122 -17.15 2.18 15.74
N LEU A 123 -15.97 2.49 15.20
CA LEU A 123 -15.22 3.71 15.53
C LEU A 123 -15.78 4.98 14.87
N SER A 124 -16.26 4.88 13.63
CA SER A 124 -16.56 6.06 12.80
C SER A 124 -18.04 6.19 12.39
N GLY A 125 -18.89 5.27 12.83
CA GLY A 125 -20.32 5.23 12.46
C GLY A 125 -20.54 4.92 10.98
N VAL A 126 -21.81 4.86 10.54
CA VAL A 126 -22.18 4.41 9.18
C VAL A 126 -21.67 5.34 8.08
N GLN A 127 -21.74 6.67 8.27
CA GLN A 127 -21.28 7.62 7.24
C GLN A 127 -19.75 7.75 7.19
N GLY A 128 -19.08 7.74 8.35
CA GLY A 128 -17.61 7.84 8.41
C GLY A 128 -16.92 6.59 7.86
N SER A 129 -17.50 5.42 8.10
CA SER A 129 -16.87 4.14 7.73
C SER A 129 -16.83 3.88 6.22
N VAL A 130 -17.73 4.46 5.42
CA VAL A 130 -17.64 4.38 3.95
C VAL A 130 -16.29 4.90 3.47
N LYS A 131 -15.82 6.04 3.99
CA LYS A 131 -14.50 6.59 3.64
C LYS A 131 -13.36 5.65 4.06
N TRP A 132 -13.45 5.05 5.24
CA TRP A 132 -12.43 4.15 5.78
C TRP A 132 -12.33 2.83 5.00
N ILE A 133 -13.47 2.26 4.65
CA ILE A 133 -13.53 0.97 3.94
C ILE A 133 -13.15 1.16 2.47
N ASP A 134 -13.73 2.14 1.78
CA ASP A 134 -13.53 2.33 0.34
C ASP A 134 -12.16 2.93 0.01
N ASN A 135 -11.75 4.02 0.65
CA ASN A 135 -10.52 4.73 0.29
C ASN A 135 -9.26 4.14 0.93
N PHE A 136 -9.37 3.54 2.11
CA PHE A 136 -8.20 2.96 2.77
C PHE A 136 -8.23 1.44 2.67
N GLY A 137 -9.28 0.78 3.15
CA GLY A 137 -9.36 -0.67 3.18
C GLY A 137 -9.16 -1.30 1.79
N ILE A 138 -10.05 -0.97 0.86
CA ILE A 138 -10.03 -1.52 -0.50
C ILE A 138 -8.75 -1.10 -1.24
N GLN A 139 -8.36 0.18 -1.19
CA GLN A 139 -7.20 0.67 -1.92
C GLN A 139 -5.89 0.05 -1.42
N ILE A 140 -5.74 -0.12 -0.09
CA ILE A 140 -4.59 -0.83 0.49
C ILE A 140 -4.55 -2.28 0.00
N LEU A 141 -5.67 -2.99 0.01
CA LEU A 141 -5.71 -4.38 -0.47
C LEU A 141 -5.38 -4.50 -1.96
N ILE A 142 -5.82 -3.54 -2.79
CA ILE A 142 -5.42 -3.47 -4.20
C ILE A 142 -3.90 -3.28 -4.30
N TYR A 143 -3.31 -2.35 -3.56
CA TYR A 143 -1.86 -2.16 -3.57
C TYR A 143 -1.07 -3.35 -3.02
N VAL A 144 -1.63 -4.09 -2.05
CA VAL A 144 -1.04 -5.35 -1.58
C VAL A 144 -0.98 -6.37 -2.72
N MET A 145 -2.06 -6.54 -3.49
CA MET A 145 -2.06 -7.42 -4.67
C MET A 145 -1.07 -6.96 -5.74
N LEU A 146 -1.04 -5.66 -6.03
CA LEU A 146 -0.07 -5.07 -6.97
C LEU A 146 1.37 -5.28 -6.49
N GLY A 147 1.62 -5.13 -5.20
CA GLY A 147 2.91 -5.38 -4.57
C GLY A 147 3.32 -6.84 -4.67
N PHE A 148 2.41 -7.79 -4.46
CA PHE A 148 2.68 -9.21 -4.67
C PHE A 148 3.02 -9.52 -6.14
N GLY A 149 2.29 -8.93 -7.09
CA GLY A 149 2.58 -9.09 -8.51
C GLY A 149 3.94 -8.53 -8.90
N LEU A 150 4.28 -7.32 -8.47
CA LEU A 150 5.59 -6.70 -8.71
C LEU A 150 6.73 -7.50 -8.04
N ASN A 151 6.50 -8.02 -6.83
CA ASN A 151 7.48 -8.82 -6.09
C ASN A 151 7.80 -10.15 -6.80
N ILE A 152 6.89 -10.70 -7.61
CA ILE A 152 7.21 -11.88 -8.42
C ILE A 152 8.28 -11.53 -9.47
N VAL A 153 8.14 -10.40 -10.16
CA VAL A 153 9.05 -10.02 -11.25
C VAL A 153 10.36 -9.48 -10.70
N VAL A 154 10.29 -8.44 -9.86
CA VAL A 154 11.49 -7.76 -9.33
C VAL A 154 12.12 -8.57 -8.21
N GLY A 155 11.30 -9.17 -7.35
CA GLY A 155 11.76 -9.87 -6.15
C GLY A 155 12.23 -11.30 -6.41
N LEU A 156 11.58 -12.07 -7.30
CA LEU A 156 12.03 -13.45 -7.59
C LEU A 156 12.97 -13.47 -8.79
N ALA A 157 12.58 -12.90 -9.92
CA ALA A 157 13.37 -12.97 -11.14
C ALA A 157 14.48 -11.91 -11.24
N GLY A 158 14.47 -10.88 -10.38
CA GLY A 158 15.50 -9.82 -10.38
C GLY A 158 15.42 -8.86 -11.57
N LEU A 159 14.31 -8.90 -12.31
CA LEU A 159 14.11 -8.09 -13.51
C LEU A 159 13.51 -6.74 -13.13
N LEU A 160 14.07 -5.65 -13.68
CA LEU A 160 13.51 -4.31 -13.49
C LEU A 160 12.26 -4.15 -14.37
N ASP A 161 11.08 -4.06 -13.73
CA ASP A 161 9.80 -3.83 -14.39
C ASP A 161 9.22 -2.47 -13.97
N LEU A 162 9.30 -1.51 -14.89
CA LEU A 162 8.72 -0.16 -14.72
C LEU A 162 7.35 -0.03 -15.39
N GLY A 163 6.94 -1.04 -16.17
CA GLY A 163 5.70 -1.08 -16.94
C GLY A 163 4.55 -1.78 -16.25
N TYR A 164 4.77 -2.37 -15.07
CA TYR A 164 3.79 -3.18 -14.34
C TYR A 164 2.38 -2.55 -14.25
N VAL A 165 2.31 -1.24 -14.05
CA VAL A 165 1.04 -0.49 -13.90
C VAL A 165 0.19 -0.53 -15.19
N ALA A 166 0.78 -0.73 -16.36
CA ALA A 166 0.01 -0.88 -17.59
C ALA A 166 -0.84 -2.14 -17.61
N PHE A 167 -0.39 -3.26 -17.03
CA PHE A 167 -1.21 -4.47 -16.93
C PHE A 167 -2.42 -4.25 -16.00
N TYR A 168 -2.22 -3.50 -14.92
CA TYR A 168 -3.31 -3.05 -14.07
C TYR A 168 -4.33 -2.19 -14.83
N ALA A 169 -3.84 -1.23 -15.63
CA ALA A 169 -4.70 -0.38 -16.46
C ALA A 169 -5.48 -1.19 -17.52
N VAL A 170 -4.81 -2.09 -18.25
CA VAL A 170 -5.45 -2.95 -19.26
C VAL A 170 -6.57 -3.79 -18.64
N GLY A 171 -6.33 -4.39 -17.47
CA GLY A 171 -7.37 -5.15 -16.75
C GLY A 171 -8.55 -4.28 -16.32
N ALA A 172 -8.28 -3.10 -15.74
CA ALA A 172 -9.32 -2.17 -15.27
C ALA A 172 -10.18 -1.63 -16.43
N TYR A 173 -9.56 -1.24 -17.55
CA TYR A 173 -10.29 -0.80 -18.73
C TYR A 173 -11.04 -1.96 -19.41
N SER A 174 -10.44 -3.15 -19.49
CA SER A 174 -11.15 -4.34 -20.01
C SER A 174 -12.43 -4.61 -19.20
N TYR A 175 -12.36 -4.55 -17.87
CA TYR A 175 -13.53 -4.66 -17.01
C TYR A 175 -14.56 -3.57 -17.32
N ALA A 176 -14.14 -2.29 -17.35
CA ALA A 176 -15.04 -1.16 -17.53
C ALA A 176 -15.76 -1.18 -18.88
N LEU A 177 -15.04 -1.45 -19.97
CA LEU A 177 -15.59 -1.55 -21.33
C LEU A 177 -16.55 -2.73 -21.46
N LEU A 178 -16.16 -3.92 -21.00
CA LEU A 178 -17.02 -5.10 -21.10
C LEU A 178 -18.29 -4.96 -20.24
N ALA A 179 -18.18 -4.35 -19.06
CA ALA A 179 -19.34 -4.07 -18.21
C ALA A 179 -20.32 -3.12 -18.89
N LYS A 180 -19.81 -2.07 -19.55
CA LYS A 180 -20.63 -1.02 -20.15
C LYS A 180 -21.27 -1.46 -21.47
N GLU A 181 -20.49 -2.05 -22.37
CA GLU A 181 -20.94 -2.36 -23.74
C GLU A 181 -21.69 -3.69 -23.83
N PHE A 182 -21.28 -4.70 -23.05
CA PHE A 182 -21.84 -6.07 -23.15
C PHE A 182 -22.74 -6.45 -21.97
N GLY A 183 -22.79 -5.63 -20.91
CA GLY A 183 -23.67 -5.87 -19.76
C GLY A 183 -23.38 -7.17 -19.00
N PHE A 184 -22.17 -7.72 -19.11
CA PHE A 184 -21.81 -8.94 -18.40
C PHE A 184 -21.89 -8.77 -16.88
N SER A 185 -22.18 -9.88 -16.19
CA SER A 185 -22.29 -9.87 -14.73
C SER A 185 -20.94 -9.61 -14.06
N PHE A 186 -20.97 -9.01 -12.86
CA PHE A 186 -19.78 -8.73 -12.06
C PHE A 186 -18.87 -9.97 -11.89
N PHE A 187 -19.46 -11.13 -11.58
CA PHE A 187 -18.70 -12.36 -11.34
C PHE A 187 -18.14 -12.99 -12.62
N THR A 188 -18.74 -12.73 -13.77
CA THR A 188 -18.19 -13.16 -15.07
C THR A 188 -17.04 -12.25 -15.49
N LEU A 189 -17.20 -10.95 -15.27
CA LEU A 189 -16.20 -9.95 -15.63
C LEU A 189 -14.94 -10.03 -14.79
N LEU A 190 -15.05 -10.40 -13.51
CA LEU A 190 -13.91 -10.49 -12.60
C LEU A 190 -12.79 -11.44 -13.12
N PRO A 191 -13.06 -12.72 -13.45
CA PRO A 191 -12.06 -13.60 -14.06
C PRO A 191 -11.76 -13.21 -15.51
N LEU A 192 -12.75 -12.75 -16.29
CA LEU A 192 -12.56 -12.41 -17.70
C LEU A 192 -11.59 -11.24 -17.89
N ALA A 193 -11.70 -10.19 -17.07
CA ALA A 193 -10.77 -9.06 -17.07
C ALA A 193 -9.35 -9.51 -16.68
N GLY A 194 -9.22 -10.43 -15.72
CA GLY A 194 -7.93 -11.04 -15.36
C GLY A 194 -7.31 -11.85 -16.51
N ILE A 195 -8.12 -12.64 -17.22
CA ILE A 195 -7.67 -13.42 -18.39
C ILE A 195 -7.22 -12.49 -19.51
N LEU A 196 -7.97 -11.40 -19.78
CA LEU A 196 -7.58 -10.42 -20.80
C LEU A 196 -6.29 -9.67 -20.43
N ALA A 197 -6.13 -9.30 -19.16
CA ALA A 197 -4.88 -8.71 -18.69
C ALA A 197 -3.70 -9.68 -18.83
N ALA A 198 -3.90 -10.96 -18.48
CA ALA A 198 -2.89 -12.01 -18.66
C ALA A 198 -2.56 -12.26 -20.14
N PHE A 199 -3.57 -12.24 -21.02
CA PHE A 199 -3.39 -12.39 -22.46
C PHE A 199 -2.51 -11.28 -23.04
N TRP A 200 -2.79 -10.02 -22.72
CA TRP A 200 -1.92 -8.90 -23.08
C TRP A 200 -0.53 -9.02 -22.45
N GLY A 201 -0.45 -9.51 -21.21
CA GLY A 201 0.80 -9.85 -20.53
C GLY A 201 1.65 -10.87 -21.29
N ILE A 202 1.05 -11.93 -21.82
CA ILE A 202 1.75 -12.97 -22.60
C ILE A 202 2.25 -12.41 -23.93
N ILE A 203 1.39 -11.66 -24.64
CA ILE A 203 1.74 -11.03 -25.92
C ILE A 203 3.00 -10.17 -25.76
N LEU A 204 3.10 -9.43 -24.66
CA LEU A 204 4.21 -8.51 -24.41
C LEU A 204 5.40 -9.20 -23.75
N GLY A 205 5.15 -10.19 -22.90
CA GLY A 205 6.20 -10.99 -22.28
C GLY A 205 7.06 -11.68 -23.32
N PHE A 206 6.48 -12.17 -24.41
CA PHE A 206 7.21 -12.93 -25.42
C PHE A 206 8.35 -12.14 -26.11
N PRO A 207 8.14 -10.92 -26.64
CA PRO A 207 9.22 -10.06 -27.12
C PRO A 207 10.25 -9.71 -26.03
N VAL A 208 9.75 -9.46 -24.82
CA VAL A 208 10.53 -8.94 -23.70
C VAL A 208 11.53 -9.97 -23.15
N LEU A 209 11.22 -11.27 -23.23
CA LEU A 209 12.13 -12.36 -22.83
C LEU A 209 13.47 -12.37 -23.57
N ARG A 210 13.57 -11.68 -24.71
CA ARG A 210 14.82 -11.57 -25.50
C ARG A 210 15.75 -10.46 -25.00
N LEU A 211 15.28 -9.60 -24.10
CA LEU A 211 16.01 -8.45 -23.59
C LEU A 211 16.53 -8.74 -22.19
N ARG A 212 17.69 -8.17 -21.85
CA ARG A 212 18.35 -8.35 -20.55
C ARG A 212 18.81 -7.00 -20.01
N GLY A 213 18.90 -6.90 -18.68
CA GLY A 213 19.42 -5.71 -17.99
C GLY A 213 18.61 -4.44 -18.32
N ASP A 214 19.31 -3.36 -18.67
CA ASP A 214 18.70 -2.04 -18.86
C ASP A 214 17.72 -1.98 -20.04
N TYR A 215 17.94 -2.80 -21.08
CA TYR A 215 17.03 -2.86 -22.22
C TYR A 215 15.64 -3.35 -21.83
N LEU A 216 15.55 -4.26 -20.86
CA LEU A 216 14.29 -4.74 -20.31
C LEU A 216 13.53 -3.61 -19.60
N ALA A 217 14.24 -2.82 -18.80
CA ALA A 217 13.66 -1.69 -18.08
C ALA A 217 13.14 -0.60 -19.02
N ILE A 218 13.91 -0.26 -20.06
CA ILE A 218 13.52 0.74 -21.06
C ILE A 218 12.24 0.31 -21.78
N VAL A 219 12.15 -0.97 -22.19
CA VAL A 219 10.98 -1.47 -22.91
C VAL A 219 9.74 -1.55 -22.02
N THR A 220 9.88 -1.97 -20.77
CA THR A 220 8.73 -1.99 -19.84
C THR A 220 8.22 -0.57 -19.55
N LEU A 221 9.11 0.41 -19.36
CA LEU A 221 8.73 1.82 -19.22
C LEU A 221 8.03 2.35 -20.47
N ALA A 222 8.61 2.10 -21.66
CA ALA A 222 8.02 2.52 -22.92
C ALA A 222 6.64 1.90 -23.13
N PHE A 223 6.46 0.62 -22.80
CA PHE A 223 5.17 -0.03 -22.83
C PHE A 223 4.16 0.62 -21.87
N GLY A 224 4.58 0.90 -20.63
CA GLY A 224 3.80 1.62 -19.64
C GLY A 224 3.25 2.93 -20.20
N GLU A 225 4.14 3.70 -20.83
CA GLU A 225 3.84 5.00 -21.41
C GLU A 225 2.95 4.89 -22.67
N ILE A 226 3.19 3.90 -23.54
CA ILE A 226 2.35 3.65 -24.71
C ILE A 226 0.91 3.35 -24.28
N ILE A 227 0.71 2.48 -23.29
CA ILE A 227 -0.64 2.20 -22.77
C ILE A 227 -1.28 3.45 -22.20
N ARG A 228 -0.55 4.23 -21.39
CA ARG A 228 -1.04 5.51 -20.89
C ARG A 228 -1.50 6.42 -22.02
N LEU A 229 -0.67 6.62 -23.04
CA LEU A 229 -0.96 7.46 -24.21
C LEU A 229 -2.17 6.95 -24.99
N VAL A 230 -2.28 5.64 -25.21
CA VAL A 230 -3.44 5.03 -25.87
C VAL A 230 -4.71 5.30 -25.05
N LEU A 231 -4.67 5.12 -23.74
CA LEU A 231 -5.84 5.33 -22.87
C LEU A 231 -6.30 6.78 -22.79
N ILE A 232 -5.40 7.76 -22.93
CA ILE A 232 -5.79 9.19 -22.87
C ILE A 232 -6.14 9.78 -24.25
N ASN A 233 -5.56 9.25 -25.33
CA ASN A 233 -5.79 9.77 -26.69
C ASN A 233 -6.89 9.01 -27.44
N TRP A 234 -7.19 7.76 -27.08
CA TRP A 234 -8.22 6.98 -27.77
C TRP A 234 -9.63 7.29 -27.24
N VAL A 235 -10.02 8.55 -27.39
CA VAL A 235 -11.26 9.12 -26.85
C VAL A 235 -12.51 8.32 -27.21
N PRO A 236 -12.72 7.85 -28.46
CA PRO A 236 -13.92 7.07 -28.80
C PRO A 236 -14.15 5.81 -27.97
N VAL A 237 -13.09 5.21 -27.43
CA VAL A 237 -13.15 3.92 -26.71
C VAL A 237 -13.05 4.14 -25.19
N THR A 238 -12.15 5.01 -24.76
CA THR A 238 -11.74 5.16 -23.36
C THR A 238 -12.29 6.41 -22.69
N ASN A 239 -12.87 7.32 -23.49
CA ASN A 239 -13.24 8.67 -23.09
C ASN A 239 -12.05 9.53 -22.63
N GLY A 240 -10.82 9.14 -22.99
CA GLY A 240 -9.58 9.87 -22.73
C GLY A 240 -9.36 10.16 -21.24
N TYR A 241 -8.97 11.41 -20.93
CA TYR A 241 -8.71 11.87 -19.55
C TYR A 241 -9.91 11.78 -18.61
N ALA A 242 -11.14 11.80 -19.12
CA ALA A 242 -12.35 11.70 -18.28
C ALA A 242 -12.58 10.28 -17.78
N GLY A 243 -12.01 9.27 -18.46
CA GLY A 243 -12.21 7.86 -18.14
C GLY A 243 -13.64 7.39 -18.37
N ILE A 244 -13.87 6.10 -18.08
CA ILE A 244 -15.16 5.46 -18.31
C ILE A 244 -16.06 5.65 -17.10
N SER A 245 -17.19 6.33 -17.30
CA SER A 245 -18.24 6.53 -16.30
C SER A 245 -19.42 5.58 -16.54
N GLY A 246 -20.30 5.47 -15.52
CA GLY A 246 -21.53 4.67 -15.64
C GLY A 246 -21.32 3.15 -15.61
N ILE A 247 -20.17 2.69 -15.09
CA ILE A 247 -19.89 1.26 -14.95
C ILE A 247 -20.95 0.63 -14.00
N PRO A 248 -21.66 -0.43 -14.44
CA PRO A 248 -22.63 -1.13 -13.60
C PRO A 248 -22.03 -1.52 -12.25
N ARG A 249 -22.78 -1.24 -11.19
CA ARG A 249 -22.36 -1.55 -9.83
C ARG A 249 -22.35 -3.08 -9.61
N PRO A 250 -21.44 -3.61 -8.79
CA PRO A 250 -21.43 -5.03 -8.42
C PRO A 250 -22.75 -5.43 -7.78
N THR A 251 -23.19 -6.67 -8.03
CA THR A 251 -24.39 -7.27 -7.44
C THR A 251 -24.01 -8.46 -6.56
N PHE A 252 -24.81 -8.72 -5.52
CA PHE A 252 -24.66 -9.91 -4.68
C PHE A 252 -25.37 -11.08 -5.36
N PHE A 253 -24.64 -11.82 -6.20
CA PHE A 253 -25.16 -12.96 -6.97
C PHE A 253 -26.47 -12.66 -7.73
N GLY A 254 -26.53 -11.50 -8.38
CA GLY A 254 -27.73 -11.02 -9.09
C GLY A 254 -28.63 -10.08 -8.29
N ILE A 255 -28.45 -9.98 -6.97
CA ILE A 255 -29.20 -9.05 -6.11
C ILE A 255 -28.53 -7.67 -6.12
N PRO A 256 -29.21 -6.59 -6.54
CA PRO A 256 -28.63 -5.27 -6.59
C PRO A 256 -28.48 -4.64 -5.19
N PHE A 257 -27.40 -3.90 -4.97
CA PHE A 257 -27.24 -3.04 -3.78
C PHE A 257 -27.93 -1.69 -4.01
N ASN A 258 -29.25 -1.70 -4.15
CA ASN A 258 -30.10 -0.52 -4.27
C ASN A 258 -31.20 -0.53 -3.19
N ALA A 259 -31.92 0.58 -3.08
CA ALA A 259 -33.04 0.75 -2.16
C ALA A 259 -34.36 0.16 -2.69
N SER A 260 -34.30 -0.68 -3.73
CA SER A 260 -35.49 -1.29 -4.32
C SER A 260 -35.97 -2.46 -3.45
N ASP A 261 -37.25 -2.84 -3.61
CA ASP A 261 -37.87 -3.95 -2.86
C ASP A 261 -37.20 -5.32 -3.12
N SER A 262 -36.53 -5.47 -4.26
CA SER A 262 -35.68 -6.62 -4.61
C SER A 262 -34.19 -6.41 -4.31
N GLY A 263 -33.84 -5.32 -3.62
CA GLY A 263 -32.49 -4.96 -3.27
C GLY A 263 -31.95 -5.82 -2.11
N PHE A 264 -30.63 -5.83 -1.96
CA PHE A 264 -29.94 -6.58 -0.90
C PHE A 264 -30.51 -6.25 0.49
N ALA A 265 -30.70 -4.97 0.80
CA ALA A 265 -31.22 -4.55 2.10
C ALA A 265 -32.64 -5.09 2.36
N ALA A 266 -33.55 -4.98 1.38
CA ALA A 266 -34.92 -5.47 1.48
C ALA A 266 -34.99 -7.00 1.60
N THR A 267 -34.15 -7.74 0.86
CA THR A 267 -34.11 -9.21 0.89
C THR A 267 -33.72 -9.75 2.27
N PHE A 268 -32.86 -9.03 2.99
CA PHE A 268 -32.40 -9.41 4.33
C PHE A 268 -33.13 -8.67 5.47
N GLY A 269 -34.18 -7.89 5.16
CA GLY A 269 -34.93 -7.12 6.16
C GLY A 269 -34.12 -6.03 6.87
N LEU A 270 -33.07 -5.52 6.22
CA LEU A 270 -32.18 -4.49 6.74
C LEU A 270 -32.58 -3.11 6.18
N GLU A 271 -32.29 -2.05 6.93
CA GLU A 271 -32.41 -0.68 6.42
C GLU A 271 -31.38 -0.43 5.31
N PHE A 272 -31.77 0.22 4.21
CA PHE A 272 -30.87 0.46 3.10
C PHE A 272 -29.70 1.35 3.52
N SER A 273 -28.48 0.81 3.41
CA SER A 273 -27.24 1.57 3.62
C SER A 273 -26.22 1.27 2.50
N PRO A 274 -25.56 2.31 1.92
CA PRO A 274 -24.51 2.12 0.93
C PRO A 274 -23.31 1.29 1.42
N ILE A 275 -23.16 1.14 2.73
CA ILE A 275 -22.02 0.47 3.34
C ILE A 275 -21.95 -1.03 3.04
N TYR A 276 -23.09 -1.69 2.86
CA TYR A 276 -23.12 -3.12 2.60
C TYR A 276 -22.36 -3.48 1.32
N ARG A 277 -22.44 -2.61 0.31
CA ARG A 277 -21.67 -2.75 -0.93
C ARG A 277 -20.16 -2.60 -0.68
N GLY A 278 -19.74 -1.61 0.11
CA GLY A 278 -18.34 -1.38 0.45
C GLY A 278 -17.73 -2.55 1.21
N ILE A 279 -18.46 -3.06 2.21
CA ILE A 279 -18.08 -4.25 2.99
C ILE A 279 -17.99 -5.49 2.07
N PHE A 280 -18.97 -5.69 1.20
CA PHE A 280 -18.96 -6.79 0.24
C PHE A 280 -17.75 -6.73 -0.68
N LEU A 281 -17.48 -5.58 -1.29
CA LEU A 281 -16.31 -5.39 -2.16
C LEU A 281 -15.00 -5.58 -1.40
N TYR A 282 -14.92 -5.08 -0.16
CA TYR A 282 -13.77 -5.28 0.70
C TYR A 282 -13.46 -6.76 0.89
N TYR A 283 -14.48 -7.59 1.19
CA TYR A 283 -14.27 -9.03 1.36
C TYR A 283 -13.93 -9.76 0.07
N ILE A 284 -14.48 -9.35 -1.07
CA ILE A 284 -14.07 -9.91 -2.37
C ILE A 284 -12.60 -9.60 -2.65
N ILE A 285 -12.19 -8.35 -2.47
CA ILE A 285 -10.80 -7.93 -2.71
C ILE A 285 -9.86 -8.57 -1.69
N LEU A 286 -10.29 -8.73 -0.44
CA LEU A 286 -9.54 -9.47 0.58
C LEU A 286 -9.36 -10.94 0.17
N ALA A 287 -10.42 -11.60 -0.30
CA ALA A 287 -10.35 -12.98 -0.77
C ALA A 287 -9.39 -13.11 -1.97
N LEU A 288 -9.44 -12.16 -2.92
CA LEU A 288 -8.50 -12.10 -4.02
C LEU A 288 -7.07 -11.83 -3.55
N ALA A 289 -6.87 -10.95 -2.55
CA ALA A 289 -5.55 -10.67 -2.00
C ALA A 289 -4.96 -11.89 -1.29
N LEU A 290 -5.76 -12.62 -0.52
CA LEU A 290 -5.37 -13.88 0.11
C LEU A 290 -5.08 -14.97 -0.93
N LEU A 291 -5.88 -15.04 -1.99
CA LEU A 291 -5.65 -15.94 -3.12
C LEU A 291 -4.33 -15.62 -3.82
N THR A 292 -4.08 -14.35 -4.14
CA THR A 292 -2.82 -13.89 -4.74
C THR A 292 -1.64 -14.20 -3.83
N ALA A 293 -1.74 -13.90 -2.54
CA ALA A 293 -0.70 -14.23 -1.57
C ALA A 293 -0.43 -15.74 -1.51
N PHE A 294 -1.50 -16.56 -1.48
CA PHE A 294 -1.38 -18.02 -1.52
C PHE A 294 -0.68 -18.50 -2.80
N VAL A 295 -1.07 -17.98 -3.96
CA VAL A 295 -0.45 -18.30 -5.25
C VAL A 295 1.02 -17.88 -5.27
N THR A 296 1.37 -16.68 -4.81
CA THR A 296 2.75 -16.20 -4.73
C THR A 296 3.62 -17.07 -3.82
N VAL A 297 3.12 -17.42 -2.63
CA VAL A 297 3.84 -18.32 -1.71
C VAL A 297 4.01 -19.71 -2.32
N ARG A 298 3.00 -20.21 -3.03
CA ARG A 298 3.07 -21.51 -3.70
C ARG A 298 4.07 -21.49 -4.84
N LEU A 299 4.05 -20.46 -5.69
CA LEU A 299 4.97 -20.26 -6.81
C LEU A 299 6.43 -20.26 -6.36
N ARG A 300 6.75 -19.55 -5.27
CA ARG A 300 8.11 -19.51 -4.73
C ARG A 300 8.61 -20.88 -4.26
N ARG A 301 7.71 -21.75 -3.77
CA ARG A 301 8.07 -23.10 -3.32
C ARG A 301 8.23 -24.11 -4.46
N LEU A 302 7.64 -23.82 -5.62
CA LEU A 302 7.69 -24.68 -6.82
C LEU A 302 9.05 -24.59 -7.54
N PRO A 303 9.40 -25.59 -8.37
CA PRO A 303 10.67 -25.61 -9.10
C PRO A 303 10.92 -24.35 -9.95
N ILE A 304 9.87 -23.82 -10.59
CA ILE A 304 9.94 -22.61 -11.43
C ILE A 304 10.38 -21.40 -10.59
N GLY A 305 9.83 -21.24 -9.38
CA GLY A 305 10.20 -20.14 -8.50
C GLY A 305 11.65 -20.22 -8.04
N ARG A 306 12.15 -21.43 -7.74
CA ARG A 306 13.56 -21.66 -7.39
C ARG A 306 14.49 -21.41 -8.57
N ALA A 307 14.05 -21.75 -9.79
CA ALA A 307 14.82 -21.47 -11.00
C ALA A 307 14.96 -19.97 -11.26
N TRP A 308 13.91 -19.18 -11.02
CA TRP A 308 14.01 -17.71 -11.10
C TRP A 308 14.92 -17.12 -10.03
N GLU A 309 14.86 -17.63 -8.80
CA GLU A 309 15.75 -17.19 -7.72
C GLU A 309 17.22 -17.51 -8.04
N ALA A 310 17.51 -18.68 -8.61
CA ALA A 310 18.85 -19.02 -9.08
C ALA A 310 19.33 -18.12 -10.23
N LEU A 311 18.48 -17.84 -11.23
CA LEU A 311 18.81 -16.94 -12.34
C LEU A 311 19.08 -15.50 -11.90
N ARG A 312 18.53 -15.08 -10.74
CA ARG A 312 18.78 -13.76 -10.16
C ARG A 312 20.12 -13.71 -9.42
N GLU A 313 20.57 -14.84 -8.89
CA GLU A 313 21.83 -14.96 -8.14
C GLU A 313 23.06 -15.14 -9.06
N ASP A 314 22.85 -15.54 -10.33
CA ASP A 314 23.85 -15.63 -11.40
C ASP A 314 24.14 -14.26 -12.08
#